data_AF-A0A524NT16-F1
#
_entry.id   AF-A0A524NT16-F1
#
_cell.length_a   1.000
_cell.length_b   1.000
_cell.length_c   1.000
_cell.angle_alpha   90.00
_cell.angle_beta   90.00
_cell.angle_gamma   90.00
#
_symmetry.space_group_name_H-M   'P 1'
#
loop_
_entity.id
_entity.type
_entity.pdbx_description
1 polymer ?
#
loop_
_entity_poly.entity_id
_entity_poly.type
_entity_poly.pdbx_seq_one_letter_code
_entity_poly.pdbx_strand_id
1 'polypeptide(L)' 'SFIHECIHCGKCVQRCYFGSRQMINQMLQYDPSQCYGCGLCVSTCPQDVIFLQKRKKITYPNPKVALHRLKGIQHTHPHG' A
#
# COMPACT_ATOMS: atom_id res chain seq x y z
N SER A 1 27.56 10.27 -8.27
CA SER A 1 26.12 9.98 -8.17
C SER A 1 25.79 9.62 -6.75
N PHE A 2 24.89 10.36 -6.10
CA PHE A 2 24.39 10.01 -4.75
C PHE A 2 23.23 9.02 -4.94
N ILE A 3 23.41 7.78 -4.48
CA ILE A 3 22.33 6.80 -4.44
C ILE A 3 21.60 7.03 -3.11
N HIS A 4 20.32 7.36 -3.18
CA HIS A 4 19.47 7.48 -2.00
C HIS A 4 18.84 6.11 -1.75
N GLU A 5 18.82 5.66 -0.50
CA GLU A 5 18.29 4.35 -0.10
C GLU A 5 17.24 4.48 1.01
N CYS A 6 16.48 3.40 1.25
CA CYS A 6 15.50 3.38 2.33
C CYS A 6 16.22 3.31 3.68
N ILE A 7 16.07 4.36 4.49
CA ILE A 7 16.65 4.44 5.84
C ILE A 7 15.71 3.95 6.95
N HIS A 8 14.65 3.22 6.60
CA HIS A 8 13.70 2.64 7.57
C HIS A 8 13.05 3.64 8.56
N CYS A 9 12.87 4.92 8.16
CA CYS A 9 12.36 5.97 9.06
C CYS A 9 10.85 5.89 9.37
N GLY A 10 10.11 4.97 8.77
CA GLY A 10 8.68 4.74 9.09
C GLY A 10 7.68 5.82 8.65
N LYS A 11 8.09 6.97 8.09
CA LYS A 11 7.15 8.03 7.66
C LYS A 11 6.09 7.55 6.65
N CYS A 12 6.47 6.62 5.77
CA CYS A 12 5.52 6.03 4.81
C CYS A 12 4.48 5.12 5.47
N VAL A 13 4.79 4.51 6.63
CA VAL A 13 3.86 3.70 7.43
C VAL A 13 2.79 4.59 8.04
N GLN A 14 3.18 5.73 8.62
CA GLN A 14 2.27 6.70 9.23
C GLN A 14 1.20 7.25 8.27
N ARG A 15 1.50 7.28 6.95
CA ARG A 15 0.57 7.75 5.92
C ARG A 15 -0.17 6.62 5.20
N CYS A 16 0.14 5.36 5.50
CA CYS A 16 -0.48 4.23 4.83
C CYS A 16 -1.80 3.85 5.49
N TYR A 17 -2.90 4.34 4.91
CA TYR A 17 -4.24 4.04 5.39
C TYR A 17 -4.62 2.56 5.34
N PHE A 18 -4.05 1.82 4.38
CA PHE A 18 -4.41 0.43 4.11
C PHE A 18 -3.52 -0.59 4.85
N GLY A 19 -2.55 -0.12 5.65
CA GLY A 19 -1.63 -1.03 6.36
C GLY A 19 -0.66 -1.81 5.45
N SER A 20 -0.55 -1.46 4.17
CA SER A 20 0.37 -2.12 3.21
C SER A 20 1.85 -1.95 3.54
N ARG A 21 2.20 -1.01 4.43
CA ARG A 21 3.56 -0.75 4.89
C ARG A 21 3.58 -0.80 6.41
N GLN A 22 4.49 -1.57 7.00
CA GLN A 22 4.59 -1.75 8.45
C GLN A 22 6.05 -1.77 8.89
N MET A 23 6.30 -1.34 10.13
CA MET A 23 7.62 -1.48 10.75
C MET A 23 7.64 -2.78 11.57
N ILE A 24 8.47 -3.73 11.19
CA ILE A 24 8.66 -5.01 11.89
C ILE A 24 10.15 -5.16 12.15
N ASN A 25 10.54 -5.35 13.42
CA ASN A 25 11.95 -5.46 13.84
C ASN A 25 12.81 -4.30 13.30
N GLN A 26 12.31 -3.07 13.42
CA GLN A 26 12.96 -1.84 12.93
C GLN A 26 13.20 -1.79 11.41
N MET A 27 12.69 -2.75 10.65
CA MET A 27 12.75 -2.77 9.19
C MET A 27 11.38 -2.52 8.57
N LEU A 28 11.38 -1.87 7.42
CA LEU A 28 10.17 -1.58 6.66
C LEU A 28 9.76 -2.84 5.90
N GLN A 29 8.57 -3.33 6.18
CA GLN A 29 7.93 -4.40 5.44
C GLN A 29 6.85 -3.82 4.52
N TYR A 30 6.74 -4.36 3.31
CA TYR A 30 5.78 -3.93 2.30
C TYR A 30 5.00 -5.11 1.74
N ASP A 31 3.68 -5.08 1.93
CA ASP A 31 2.73 -6.01 1.34
C ASP A 31 2.02 -5.35 0.15
N PRO A 32 2.40 -5.68 -1.10
CA PRO A 32 1.77 -5.11 -2.28
C PRO A 32 0.31 -5.57 -2.45
N SER A 33 -0.15 -6.66 -1.83
CA SER A 33 -1.53 -7.12 -1.96
C SER A 33 -2.54 -6.14 -1.37
N GLN A 34 -2.15 -5.43 -0.30
CA GLN A 34 -2.96 -4.44 0.40
C GLN A 34 -2.74 -3.00 -0.09
N CYS A 35 -1.81 -2.79 -1.01
CA CYS A 35 -1.57 -1.47 -1.58
C CYS A 35 -2.67 -1.14 -2.60
N TYR A 36 -3.24 0.06 -2.54
CA TYR A 36 -4.22 0.53 -3.54
C TYR A 36 -3.64 1.56 -4.52
N GLY A 37 -2.35 1.87 -4.38
CA GLY A 37 -1.66 2.78 -5.30
C GLY A 37 -1.99 4.26 -5.09
N CYS A 38 -2.39 4.69 -3.88
CA CYS A 38 -2.76 6.08 -3.60
C CYS A 38 -1.61 7.10 -3.65
N GLY A 39 -0.35 6.63 -3.63
CA GLY A 39 0.83 7.51 -3.79
C GLY A 39 1.27 8.30 -2.55
N LEU A 40 0.55 8.27 -1.42
CA LEU A 40 0.94 9.02 -0.21
C LEU A 40 2.33 8.67 0.33
N CYS A 41 2.74 7.41 0.17
CA CYS A 41 4.08 6.96 0.57
C CYS A 41 5.18 7.56 -0.32
N VAL A 42 4.89 7.87 -1.59
CA VAL A 42 5.83 8.53 -2.51
C VAL A 42 6.06 9.96 -2.04
N SER A 43 4.99 10.74 -1.89
CA SER A 43 5.08 12.17 -1.54
C SER A 43 5.66 12.45 -0.17
N THR A 44 5.66 11.46 0.73
CA THR A 44 6.14 11.63 2.11
C THR A 44 7.58 11.11 2.31
N CYS A 45 8.13 10.37 1.36
CA CYS A 45 9.44 9.76 1.52
C CYS A 45 10.55 10.84 1.48
N PRO A 46 11.30 11.08 2.56
CA PRO A 46 12.34 12.11 2.56
C PRO A 46 13.59 11.71 1.74
N GLN A 47 13.66 10.46 1.27
CA GLN A 47 14.74 9.95 0.44
C GLN A 47 14.34 9.84 -1.04
N ASP A 48 13.07 10.10 -1.37
CA ASP A 48 12.54 9.96 -2.73
C ASP A 48 12.80 8.59 -3.40
N VAL A 49 12.87 7.52 -2.61
CA VAL A 49 13.19 6.15 -3.07
C VAL A 49 11.97 5.26 -3.31
N ILE A 50 10.76 5.82 -3.23
CA ILE A 50 9.51 5.07 -3.40
C ILE A 50 8.84 5.50 -4.71
N PHE A 51 8.50 4.53 -5.56
CA PHE A 51 7.84 4.79 -6.85
C PHE A 51 6.58 3.94 -7.02
N LEU A 52 5.59 4.49 -7.74
CA LEU A 52 4.42 3.73 -8.16
C LEU A 52 4.73 2.96 -9.43
N GLN A 53 4.40 1.67 -9.43
CA GLN A 53 4.46 0.82 -10.61
C GLN A 53 3.06 0.33 -10.97
N LYS A 54 2.75 0.35 -12.28
CA LYS A 54 1.51 -0.26 -12.78
C LYS A 54 1.55 -1.75 -12.49
N ARG A 55 0.52 -2.26 -11.79
CA ARG A 55 0.35 -3.70 -11.64
C ARG A 55 0.10 -4.32 -13.01
N LYS A 56 0.79 -5.43 -13.30
CA LYS A 56 0.44 -6.27 -14.45
C LYS A 56 -1.04 -6.65 -14.28
N LYS A 57 -1.89 -6.31 -15.26
CA LYS A 57 -3.25 -6.83 -15.31
C LYS A 57 -3.12 -8.34 -15.45
N ILE A 58 -3.41 -9.05 -14.37
CA ILE A 58 -3.57 -10.49 -14.44
C ILE A 58 -4.96 -10.69 -15.03
N THR A 59 -5.03 -11.20 -16.25
CA THR A 59 -6.29 -11.52 -16.92
C THR A 59 -6.88 -12.75 -16.23
N TYR A 60 -7.57 -12.55 -15.12
CA TYR A 60 -8.42 -13.59 -14.55
C TYR A 60 -9.72 -13.62 -15.35
N PRO A 61 -10.19 -14.78 -15.86
CA PRO A 61 -11.57 -14.90 -16.32
C PRO A 61 -12.46 -14.48 -15.16
N ASN A 62 -13.22 -13.40 -15.36
CA ASN A 62 -13.90 -12.66 -14.31
C ASN A 62 -15.00 -13.50 -13.64
N PRO A 63 -14.83 -13.97 -12.39
CA PRO A 63 -15.90 -14.66 -11.67
C PRO A 63 -16.95 -13.67 -11.12
N LYS A 64 -16.67 -12.37 -11.12
CA LYS A 64 -17.49 -11.31 -10.51
C LYS A 64 -18.72 -10.88 -11.32
N VAL A 65 -19.03 -11.52 -12.45
CA VAL A 65 -20.41 -11.46 -12.95
C VAL A 65 -21.36 -12.20 -11.97
N ALA A 66 -20.83 -13.09 -11.11
CA ALA A 66 -21.63 -13.90 -10.19
C ALA A 66 -21.78 -13.33 -8.75
N LEU A 67 -21.02 -12.30 -8.32
CA LEU A 67 -20.99 -11.83 -6.92
C LEU A 67 -21.74 -10.50 -6.70
N HIS A 68 -22.90 -10.31 -7.33
CA HIS A 68 -23.74 -9.12 -7.13
C HIS A 68 -24.85 -9.33 -6.08
N ARG A 69 -24.63 -10.16 -5.05
CA ARG A 69 -25.72 -10.51 -4.11
C ARG A 69 -25.40 -10.68 -2.63
N LEU A 70 -24.18 -10.43 -2.16
CA LEU A 70 -23.85 -10.64 -0.74
C LEU A 70 -23.35 -9.35 -0.08
N LYS A 71 -24.35 -8.61 0.40
CA LYS A 71 -24.46 -7.92 1.69
C LYS A 71 -23.34 -6.94 2.10
N GLY A 72 -23.78 -5.70 2.35
CA GLY A 72 -22.97 -4.59 2.81
C GLY A 72 -22.11 -4.94 4.03
N ILE A 73 -20.83 -4.63 3.91
CA ILE A 73 -19.88 -4.61 5.01
C ILE A 73 -19.57 -3.14 5.22
N GLN A 74 -20.14 -2.54 6.28
CA GLN A 74 -19.67 -1.25 6.76
C GLN A 74 -18.28 -1.49 7.35
N HIS A 75 -17.25 -1.10 6.61
CA HIS A 75 -15.90 -1.06 7.14
C HIS A 75 -15.84 0.11 8.13
N THR A 76 -15.82 -0.20 9.43
CA THR A 76 -15.50 0.79 10.46
C THR A 76 -13.99 1.01 10.41
N HIS A 77 -13.59 2.21 9.99
CA HIS A 77 -12.21 2.64 10.10
C HIS A 77 -12.00 3.23 11.49
N PRO A 78 -11.16 2.61 12.36
CA PRO A 78 -10.76 3.27 13.59
C PRO A 78 -9.82 4.41 13.20
N HIS A 79 -10.38 5.59 13.02
CA HIS A 79 -9.64 6.83 13.20
C HIS A 79 -9.63 7.10 14.69
N GLY A 80 -8.43 7.05 15.30
CA GLY A 80 -8.21 7.57 16.64
C GLY A 80 -8.48 9.08 16.69
#